data_AF-A0A2K3KHD1-F1
#
_entry.id   AF-A0A2K3KHD1-F1
#
_cell.length_a   1.000
_cell.length_b   1.000
_cell.length_c   1.000
_cell.angle_alpha   90.00
_cell.angle_beta   90.00
_cell.angle_gamma   90.00
#
_symmetry.space_group_name_H-M   'P 1'
#
loop_
_entity.id
_entity.type
_entity.pdbx_description
1 polymer ?
#
loop_
_entity_poly.entity_id
_entity_poly.type
_entity_poly.pdbx_seq_one_letter_code
_entity_poly.pdbx_strand_id
1 'polypeptide(L)'
;MTAVNNQDGGVFFLHGYGGTGKTYIWRTLASALRSKQEIVLTVATSGIASLLLPGGKTAHSKFKIPIPTLDNSTCKIDHDSDLAELLRQTKLIIWDEAPMAHRYCFESLDRCLQDLMTKNGEENKIFGGKVVVFGGSDSNQEHETATRPE
;
A
#
# COMPACT_ATOMS: atom_id res chain seq x y z
N MET A 1 -1.37 -11.96 -11.60
CA MET A 1 -0.52 -11.01 -12.34
C MET A 1 -1.26 -10.24 -13.44
N THR A 2 -2.42 -10.69 -13.91
CA THR A 2 -3.18 -10.06 -15.01
C THR A 2 -3.41 -8.55 -14.81
N ALA A 3 -3.94 -8.12 -13.66
CA ALA A 3 -4.17 -6.70 -13.37
C ALA A 3 -2.89 -5.85 -13.44
N VAL A 4 -1.74 -6.41 -13.06
CA VAL A 4 -0.44 -5.71 -13.15
C VAL A 4 0.02 -5.62 -14.60
N ASN A 5 -0.06 -6.73 -15.35
CA ASN A 5 0.37 -6.80 -16.75
C ASN A 5 -0.46 -5.86 -17.65
N ASN A 6 -1.77 -5.79 -17.41
CA ASN A 6 -2.69 -4.96 -18.19
C ASN A 6 -2.78 -3.52 -17.67
N GLN A 7 -2.25 -3.24 -16.47
CA GLN A 7 -2.42 -1.96 -15.78
C GLN A 7 -3.89 -1.57 -15.56
N ASP A 8 -4.74 -2.56 -15.29
CA ASP A 8 -6.17 -2.37 -15.02
C ASP A 8 -6.41 -1.69 -13.65
N GLY A 9 -5.37 -1.58 -12.83
CA GLY A 9 -5.45 -1.18 -11.43
C GLY A 9 -6.07 -2.26 -10.56
N GLY A 10 -6.42 -1.91 -9.33
CA GLY A 10 -7.19 -2.77 -8.44
C GLY A 10 -6.57 -2.95 -7.06
N VAL A 11 -7.44 -3.23 -6.10
CA VAL A 11 -7.07 -3.45 -4.70
C VAL A 11 -7.30 -4.91 -4.34
N PHE A 12 -6.27 -5.55 -3.83
CA PHE A 12 -6.30 -6.95 -3.40
C PHE A 12 -5.89 -7.05 -1.94
N PHE A 13 -6.37 -8.09 -1.26
CA PHE A 13 -5.97 -8.38 0.11
C PHE A 13 -5.42 -9.80 0.20
N LEU A 14 -4.21 -9.94 0.75
CA LEU A 14 -3.64 -11.24 1.10
C LEU A 14 -3.81 -11.46 2.59
N HIS A 15 -4.68 -12.41 2.89
CA HIS A 15 -4.97 -12.82 4.25
C HIS A 15 -4.16 -14.06 4.65
N GLY A 16 -3.71 -14.12 5.90
CA GLY A 16 -3.18 -15.35 6.47
C GLY A 16 -2.64 -15.17 7.88
N TYR A 17 -2.62 -16.24 8.67
CA TYR A 17 -2.06 -16.25 10.03
C TYR A 17 -0.55 -15.94 10.07
N GLY A 18 -0.03 -15.69 11.26
CA GLY A 18 1.42 -15.63 11.48
C GLY A 18 2.10 -16.92 10.98
N GLY A 19 3.26 -16.79 10.34
CA GLY A 19 4.04 -17.95 9.86
C GLY A 19 3.54 -18.61 8.57
N THR A 20 2.46 -18.16 7.94
CA THR A 20 1.91 -18.77 6.71
C THR A 20 2.64 -18.39 5.42
N GLY A 21 3.80 -17.75 5.51
CA GLY A 21 4.61 -17.41 4.33
C GLY A 21 4.14 -16.17 3.55
N LYS A 22 3.34 -15.27 4.12
CA LYS A 22 2.97 -13.99 3.46
C LYS A 22 4.20 -13.22 2.96
N THR A 23 5.23 -13.12 3.80
CA THR A 23 6.52 -12.50 3.43
C THR A 23 7.19 -13.19 2.23
N TYR A 24 7.05 -14.52 2.12
CA TYR A 24 7.53 -15.25 0.95
C TYR A 24 6.75 -14.86 -0.31
N ILE A 25 5.44 -14.67 -0.22
CA ILE A 25 4.60 -14.19 -1.34
C ILE A 25 5.02 -12.77 -1.75
N TRP A 26 5.25 -11.86 -0.80
CA TRP A 26 5.74 -10.50 -1.08
C TRP A 26 7.07 -10.52 -1.84
N ARG A 27 8.02 -11.33 -1.38
CA ARG A 27 9.32 -11.50 -2.06
C ARG A 27 9.16 -12.10 -3.45
N THR A 28 8.28 -13.08 -3.61
CA THR A 28 8.03 -13.75 -4.88
C THR A 28 7.42 -12.79 -5.89
N LEU A 29 6.38 -12.05 -5.52
CA LEU A 29 5.73 -11.05 -6.38
C LEU A 29 6.70 -9.93 -6.77
N ALA A 30 7.43 -9.39 -5.78
CA ALA A 30 8.43 -8.35 -6.04
C ALA A 30 9.54 -8.84 -6.98
N SER A 31 10.06 -10.06 -6.76
CA SER A 31 11.12 -10.63 -7.60
C SER A 31 10.64 -10.91 -9.01
N ALA A 32 9.42 -11.44 -9.17
CA ALA A 32 8.84 -11.75 -10.47
C ALA A 32 8.69 -10.48 -11.34
N LEU A 33 8.20 -9.38 -10.78
CA LEU A 33 8.07 -8.10 -11.52
C LEU A 33 9.41 -7.42 -11.72
N ARG A 34 10.27 -7.36 -10.68
CA ARG A 34 11.61 -6.75 -10.81
C ARG A 34 12.50 -7.49 -11.81
N SER A 35 12.33 -8.79 -12.00
CA SER A 35 13.03 -9.55 -13.05
C SER A 35 12.69 -9.06 -14.47
N LYS A 36 11.52 -8.43 -14.63
CA LYS A 36 11.07 -7.77 -15.87
C LYS A 36 11.39 -6.27 -15.89
N GLN A 37 12.27 -5.82 -15.00
CA GLN A 37 12.63 -4.40 -14.81
C GLN A 37 11.45 -3.51 -14.39
N GLU A 38 10.39 -4.10 -13.82
CA GLU A 38 9.23 -3.35 -13.34
C GLU A 38 9.42 -2.89 -11.89
N ILE A 39 8.82 -1.74 -11.56
CA ILE A 39 8.95 -1.11 -10.25
C ILE A 39 7.87 -1.61 -9.31
N VAL A 40 8.32 -2.19 -8.19
CA VAL A 40 7.47 -2.63 -7.08
C VAL A 40 7.87 -1.92 -5.80
N LEU A 41 6.91 -1.25 -5.19
CA LEU A 41 7.07 -0.63 -3.88
C LEU A 41 6.52 -1.54 -2.80
N THR A 42 7.35 -1.89 -1.84
CA THR A 42 6.96 -2.68 -0.67
C THR A 42 7.06 -1.79 0.56
N VAL A 43 5.96 -1.65 1.29
CA VAL A 43 5.89 -0.88 2.54
C VAL A 43 5.26 -1.71 3.64
N ALA A 44 5.50 -1.32 4.88
CA ALA A 44 4.75 -1.86 6.02
C ALA A 44 4.24 -0.72 6.91
N THR A 45 3.29 -1.02 7.79
CA THR A 45 2.84 -0.06 8.80
C THR A 45 3.91 0.13 9.88
N SER A 46 4.49 -0.96 10.41
CA SER A 46 5.58 -0.92 11.40
C SER A 46 6.97 -0.83 10.76
N GLY A 47 7.89 -0.16 11.45
CA GLY A 47 9.31 -0.13 11.09
C GLY A 47 9.94 -1.52 11.08
N ILE A 48 9.63 -2.35 12.08
CA ILE A 48 10.19 -3.71 12.21
C ILE A 48 9.72 -4.60 11.06
N ALA A 49 8.43 -4.57 10.72
CA ALA A 49 7.90 -5.35 9.61
C ALA A 49 8.50 -4.93 8.26
N SER A 50 8.77 -3.63 8.08
CA SER A 50 9.38 -3.13 6.85
C SER A 50 10.77 -3.74 6.59
N LEU A 51 11.53 -4.13 7.63
CA LEU A 51 12.84 -4.77 7.49
C LEU A 51 12.77 -6.14 6.81
N LEU A 52 11.62 -6.81 6.88
CA LEU A 52 11.42 -8.13 6.28
C LEU A 52 11.08 -8.05 4.79
N LEU A 53 10.68 -6.85 4.32
CA LEU A 53 10.28 -6.58 2.95
C LEU A 53 11.48 -6.15 2.08
N PRO A 54 11.51 -6.54 0.81
CA PRO A 54 12.65 -6.28 -0.08
C PRO A 54 12.73 -4.80 -0.49
N GLY A 55 13.63 -4.04 0.15
CA GLY A 55 13.72 -2.58 0.02
C GLY A 55 12.61 -1.87 0.81
N GLY A 56 12.10 -2.54 1.85
CA GLY A 56 10.99 -2.06 2.65
C GLY A 56 11.28 -0.77 3.40
N LYS A 57 10.26 0.07 3.47
CA LYS A 57 10.18 1.26 4.33
C LYS A 57 8.81 1.30 4.99
N THR A 58 8.65 2.10 6.02
CA THR A 58 7.30 2.36 6.53
C THR A 58 6.48 3.13 5.50
N ALA A 59 5.16 2.90 5.46
CA ALA A 59 4.27 3.62 4.55
C ALA A 59 4.37 5.14 4.77
N HIS A 60 4.45 5.58 6.03
CA HIS A 60 4.65 6.97 6.41
C HIS A 60 5.90 7.58 5.77
N SER A 61 7.06 6.92 5.89
CA SER A 61 8.31 7.45 5.34
C SER A 61 8.37 7.35 3.81
N LYS A 62 7.80 6.30 3.22
CA LYS A 62 7.84 6.09 1.77
C LYS A 62 6.94 7.07 1.02
N PHE A 63 5.74 7.30 1.54
CA PHE A 63 4.73 8.13 0.89
C PHE A 63 4.62 9.53 1.50
N LYS A 64 5.43 9.89 2.50
CA LYS A 64 5.34 11.18 3.20
C LYS A 64 3.92 11.45 3.75
N ILE A 65 3.31 10.42 4.35
CA ILE A 65 1.99 10.53 4.99
C ILE A 65 2.13 11.44 6.23
N PRO A 66 1.28 12.47 6.41
CA PRO A 66 1.37 13.39 7.54
C PRO A 66 1.10 12.70 8.88
N ILE A 67 1.78 13.15 9.94
CA ILE A 67 1.51 12.77 11.33
C ILE A 67 1.24 14.06 12.12
N PRO A 68 0.05 14.26 12.72
CA PRO A 68 -1.12 13.37 12.69
C PRO A 68 -1.77 13.31 11.29
N THR A 69 -2.34 12.16 10.93
CA THR A 69 -3.14 12.01 9.70
C THR A 69 -4.61 12.27 10.02
N LEU A 70 -5.22 13.21 9.32
CA LEU A 70 -6.63 13.60 9.44
C LEU A 70 -7.42 13.20 8.18
N ASP A 71 -8.73 13.32 8.25
CA ASP A 71 -9.68 12.97 7.18
C ASP A 71 -9.37 13.62 5.82
N ASN A 72 -8.92 14.87 5.82
CA ASN A 72 -8.58 15.63 4.62
C ASN A 72 -7.07 15.62 4.28
N SER A 73 -6.22 14.94 5.07
CA SER A 73 -4.76 14.96 4.91
C SER A 73 -4.32 14.29 3.61
N THR A 74 -3.50 14.92 2.77
CA THR A 74 -2.88 14.25 1.61
C THR A 74 -1.40 14.00 1.85
N CYS A 75 -0.80 13.07 1.11
CA CYS A 75 0.64 12.86 1.14
C CYS A 75 1.38 14.09 0.60
N LYS A 76 2.44 14.53 1.28
CA LYS A 76 3.21 15.73 0.90
C LYS A 76 4.24 15.42 -0.19
N ILE A 77 3.77 15.14 -1.41
CA ILE A 77 4.62 14.77 -2.55
C ILE A 77 4.41 15.78 -3.68
N ASP A 78 5.48 16.47 -4.06
CA ASP A 78 5.45 17.41 -5.17
C ASP A 78 5.40 16.69 -6.52
N HIS A 79 4.61 17.19 -7.48
CA HIS A 79 4.42 16.55 -8.80
C HIS A 79 5.72 16.38 -9.59
N ASP A 80 6.70 17.25 -9.38
CA ASP A 80 7.99 17.26 -10.08
C ASP A 80 9.10 16.56 -9.30
N SER A 81 8.77 15.94 -8.17
CA SER A 81 9.76 15.21 -7.37
C SER A 81 10.07 13.82 -7.95
N ASP A 82 11.30 13.33 -7.71
CA ASP A 82 11.71 11.96 -8.05
C ASP A 82 10.76 10.90 -7.49
N LEU A 83 10.16 11.17 -6.31
CA LEU A 83 9.18 10.28 -5.70
C LEU A 83 7.88 10.23 -6.50
N ALA A 84 7.40 11.37 -7.02
CA ALA A 84 6.23 11.39 -7.89
C ALA A 84 6.48 10.62 -9.19
N GLU A 85 7.64 10.80 -9.82
CA GLU A 85 8.02 10.02 -11.00
C GLU A 85 8.07 8.52 -10.69
N LEU A 86 8.70 8.14 -9.57
CA LEU A 86 8.73 6.75 -9.13
C LEU A 86 7.33 6.17 -8.94
N LEU A 87 6.41 6.91 -8.32
CA LEU A 87 5.02 6.49 -8.13
C LEU A 87 4.32 6.32 -9.49
N ARG A 88 4.52 7.23 -10.43
CA ARG A 88 3.95 7.13 -11.79
C ARG A 88 4.41 5.86 -12.51
N GLN A 89 5.68 5.48 -12.36
CA GLN A 89 6.23 4.27 -12.99
C GLN A 89 5.94 2.97 -12.22
N THR A 90 5.55 3.06 -10.94
CA THR A 90 5.26 1.89 -10.10
C THR A 90 4.13 1.05 -10.68
N LYS A 91 4.36 -0.26 -10.80
CA LYS A 91 3.38 -1.25 -11.30
C LYS A 91 2.59 -1.92 -10.18
N LEU A 92 3.21 -2.07 -9.01
CA LEU A 92 2.61 -2.72 -7.86
C LEU A 92 3.06 -2.05 -6.55
N ILE A 93 2.09 -1.81 -5.67
CA ILE A 93 2.31 -1.41 -4.28
C ILE A 93 1.89 -2.57 -3.38
N ILE A 94 2.79 -3.03 -2.52
CA ILE A 94 2.51 -4.02 -1.47
C ILE A 94 2.59 -3.29 -0.14
N TRP A 95 1.56 -3.41 0.68
CA TRP A 95 1.52 -2.81 2.02
C TRP A 95 1.22 -3.89 3.07
N ASP A 96 2.25 -4.28 3.82
CA ASP A 96 2.16 -5.27 4.89
C ASP A 96 1.72 -4.67 6.23
N GLU A 97 1.08 -5.47 7.07
CA GLU A 97 0.44 -5.01 8.32
C GLU A 97 -0.56 -3.86 8.11
N ALA A 98 -1.29 -3.88 7.00
CA ALA A 98 -2.28 -2.87 6.67
C ALA A 98 -3.35 -2.68 7.78
N PRO A 99 -3.90 -3.73 8.42
CA PRO A 99 -4.89 -3.54 9.49
C PRO A 99 -4.41 -2.72 10.70
N MET A 100 -3.10 -2.56 10.88
CA MET A 100 -2.53 -1.74 11.96
C MET A 100 -2.54 -0.23 11.63
N ALA A 101 -2.78 0.15 10.37
CA ALA A 101 -2.80 1.55 9.96
C ALA A 101 -4.20 2.16 10.12
N HIS A 102 -4.25 3.43 10.51
CA HIS A 102 -5.50 4.17 10.57
C HIS A 102 -6.07 4.38 9.15
N ARG A 103 -7.40 4.36 9.00
CA ARG A 103 -8.07 4.51 7.69
C ARG A 103 -7.59 5.71 6.88
N TYR A 104 -7.32 6.82 7.57
CA TYR A 104 -6.84 8.07 6.96
C TYR A 104 -5.48 7.91 6.26
N CYS A 105 -4.64 6.97 6.67
CA CYS A 105 -3.38 6.69 5.96
C CYS A 105 -3.65 6.18 4.53
N PHE A 106 -4.66 5.33 4.36
CA PHE A 106 -5.04 4.79 3.06
C PHE A 106 -5.71 5.87 2.21
N GLU A 107 -6.62 6.64 2.79
CA GLU A 107 -7.31 7.75 2.11
C GLU A 107 -6.33 8.86 1.70
N SER A 108 -5.33 9.18 2.54
CA SER A 108 -4.25 10.11 2.19
C SER A 108 -3.42 9.65 1.00
N LEU A 109 -3.11 8.35 0.94
CA LEU A 109 -2.37 7.77 -0.18
C LEU A 109 -3.23 7.72 -1.43
N ASP A 110 -4.49 7.31 -1.31
CA ASP A 110 -5.45 7.26 -2.42
C ASP A 110 -5.59 8.63 -3.07
N ARG A 111 -5.92 9.67 -2.28
CA ARG A 111 -6.03 11.05 -2.78
C ARG A 111 -4.74 11.56 -3.43
N CYS A 112 -3.57 11.24 -2.87
CA CYS A 112 -2.30 11.62 -3.48
C CYS A 112 -2.05 10.90 -4.81
N LEU A 113 -2.29 9.59 -4.90
CA LEU A 113 -2.10 8.86 -6.15
C LEU A 113 -3.10 9.28 -7.21
N GLN A 114 -4.35 9.55 -6.82
CA GLN A 114 -5.35 10.14 -7.70
C GLN A 114 -4.85 11.45 -8.29
N ASP A 115 -4.40 12.37 -7.44
CA ASP A 115 -3.85 13.66 -7.86
C ASP A 115 -2.61 13.53 -8.77
N LEU A 116 -1.67 12.63 -8.44
CA LEU A 116 -0.45 12.42 -9.23
C LEU A 116 -0.68 11.76 -10.61
N MET A 117 -1.74 10.95 -10.75
CA MET A 117 -2.04 10.18 -11.96
C MET A 117 -3.11 10.82 -12.84
N THR A 118 -3.94 11.71 -12.28
CA THR A 118 -5.03 12.35 -13.02
C THR A 118 -4.46 13.16 -14.19
N LYS A 119 -4.95 12.86 -15.39
CA LYS A 119 -4.78 13.70 -16.57
C LYS A 119 -6.10 14.42 -16.83
N ASN A 120 -6.05 15.66 -17.31
CA ASN A 120 -7.23 16.48 -17.54
C ASN A 120 -8.33 15.71 -18.28
N GLY A 121 -9.46 15.47 -17.60
CA GLY A 121 -10.66 14.84 -18.17
C GLY A 121 -10.81 13.33 -17.94
N GLU A 122 -9.88 12.66 -17.24
CA GLU A 122 -10.04 11.24 -16.88
C GLU A 122 -10.80 11.06 -15.55
N GLU A 123 -11.57 9.98 -15.45
CA GLU A 123 -12.24 9.58 -14.21
C GLU A 123 -11.23 9.23 -13.11
N ASN A 124 -11.59 9.60 -11.89
CA ASN A 124 -10.74 9.38 -10.74
C ASN A 124 -10.72 7.89 -10.34
N LYS A 125 -9.59 7.22 -10.57
CA LYS A 125 -9.43 5.78 -10.29
C LYS A 125 -8.88 5.55 -8.89
N ILE A 126 -9.39 4.53 -8.21
CA ILE A 126 -8.88 4.09 -6.90
C ILE A 126 -7.35 3.88 -6.99
N PHE A 127 -6.63 4.46 -6.03
CA PHE A 127 -5.18 4.59 -5.95
C PHE A 127 -4.53 5.07 -7.26
N GLY A 128 -5.17 5.98 -7.98
CA GLY A 128 -4.69 6.49 -9.27
C GLY A 128 -4.54 5.39 -10.34
N GLY A 129 -5.33 4.31 -10.25
CA GLY A 129 -5.25 3.17 -11.15
C GLY A 129 -4.06 2.24 -10.88
N LYS A 130 -3.39 2.38 -9.73
CA LYS A 130 -2.33 1.45 -9.31
C LYS A 130 -2.91 0.13 -8.81
N VAL A 131 -2.13 -0.93 -9.00
CA VAL A 131 -2.40 -2.20 -8.34
C VAL A 131 -1.83 -2.12 -6.93
N VAL A 132 -2.69 -2.31 -5.94
CA VAL A 132 -2.33 -2.29 -4.52
C VAL A 132 -2.70 -3.62 -3.89
N VAL A 133 -1.77 -4.22 -3.14
CA VAL A 133 -2.01 -5.47 -2.41
C VAL A 133 -1.73 -5.20 -0.93
N PHE A 134 -2.77 -5.32 -0.11
CA PHE A 134 -2.68 -5.18 1.33
C PHE A 134 -2.45 -6.54 2.00
N GLY A 135 -1.60 -6.56 3.02
CA GLY A 135 -1.26 -7.71 3.83
C GLY A 135 -1.69 -7.52 5.28
N GLY A 136 -2.24 -8.56 5.89
CA GLY A 136 -2.55 -8.56 7.32
C GLY A 136 -2.40 -9.95 7.93
N SER A 137 -2.22 -10.00 9.25
CA SER A 137 -2.36 -11.22 10.04
C SER A 137 -3.45 -11.03 11.09
N ASP A 138 -4.43 -11.91 11.10
CA ASP A 138 -5.37 -12.00 12.21
C ASP A 138 -4.69 -12.71 13.36
N SER A 139 -4.05 -11.94 14.24
CA SER A 139 -3.81 -12.39 15.61
C SER A 139 -4.77 -11.73 16.61
N ASN A 140 -5.55 -10.71 16.21
CA ASN A 140 -6.42 -9.94 17.10
C ASN A 140 -7.82 -9.67 16.51
N GLN A 141 -8.60 -10.72 16.21
CA GLN A 141 -10.07 -10.59 16.15
C GLN A 141 -10.78 -11.08 17.42
N GLU A 142 -10.05 -11.42 18.50
CA GLU A 142 -10.66 -11.94 19.73
C GLU A 142 -11.00 -10.88 20.81
N HIS A 143 -10.92 -9.57 20.55
CA HIS A 143 -11.29 -8.56 21.56
C HIS A 143 -12.29 -7.50 21.08
N GLU A 144 -13.32 -7.91 20.34
CA GLU A 144 -14.54 -7.09 20.22
C GLU A 144 -15.84 -7.92 20.29
N THR A 145 -15.87 -8.93 21.16
CA THR A 145 -17.11 -9.60 21.60
C THR A 145 -17.07 -9.96 23.09
N ALA A 146 -16.83 -8.97 23.96
CA ALA A 146 -17.13 -9.12 25.39
C ALA A 146 -17.24 -7.75 26.07
N THR A 147 -18.46 -7.21 26.14
CA THR A 147 -19.11 -6.68 27.37
C THR A 147 -20.30 -5.78 27.04
N ARG A 148 -21.49 -6.37 27.06
CA ARG A 148 -22.71 -5.69 27.52
C ARG A 148 -23.35 -6.61 28.55
N PRO A 149 -23.36 -6.29 29.84
CA PRO A 149 -24.40 -6.76 30.72
C PRO A 149 -25.64 -5.85 30.59
N GLU A 150 -26.76 -6.45 30.95
CA GLU A 150 -28.16 -6.06 30.76
C GLU A 150 -28.55 -4.65 31.25
#